data_AF-A0A965PK61-F1
#
_entry.id   AF-A0A965PK61-F1
#
_cell.length_a   1.000
_cell.length_b   1.000
_cell.length_c   1.000
_cell.angle_alpha   90.00
_cell.angle_beta   90.00
_cell.angle_gamma   90.00
#
_symmetry.space_group_name_H-M   'P 1'
#
loop_
_entity.id
_entity.type
_entity.pdbx_description
1 polymer ?
#
loop_
_entity_poly.entity_id
_entity_poly.type
_entity_poly.pdbx_seq_one_letter_code
_entity_poly.pdbx_strand_id
1 'polypeptide(L)'
;MAKKNNQKKDTQNYELLAELNYHYQFSQDDMDKRKLRKNGWDDTLKAYFGKLPNNWPYQTQVTDPVIRTAILEKTSRMFAGKLRGTVVPREGADAVSARIQNAILDFQWDYATEGGSMLEKIILSDIQTRIFGASFGLCYWDIKKTQGGETFETNEFKVLDNRDVFVDYQSNHIRNANWVQVREWVTFQQLKEKNDGGQPIYQNLDLLESKLLDNDTPAPQRRDNRYTSIVKQLRSLEDRVGQDIYYPTIELVTEYRRDRWITFAPRFGVILRDIKNPYKNMEIPVVMLRYYP
;
A
#
# COMPACT_ATOMS: atom_id res chain seq x y z
N MET A 1 31.12 26.19 36.21
CA MET A 1 31.06 24.91 35.48
C MET A 1 29.61 24.51 35.32
N ALA A 2 28.97 24.93 34.22
CA ALA A 2 27.58 24.59 33.95
C ALA A 2 27.50 23.12 33.55
N LYS A 3 26.75 22.33 34.32
CA LYS A 3 26.45 20.93 34.01
C LYS A 3 25.84 20.87 32.61
N LYS A 4 26.54 20.23 31.68
CA LYS A 4 25.94 19.75 30.43
C LYS A 4 24.80 18.83 30.85
N ASN A 5 23.58 19.33 30.79
CA ASN A 5 22.39 18.49 30.76
C ASN A 5 22.58 17.58 29.55
N ASN A 6 22.91 16.32 29.79
CA ASN A 6 22.74 15.25 28.83
C ASN A 6 21.23 15.20 28.53
N GLN A 7 20.80 16.00 27.57
CA GLN A 7 19.54 15.77 26.87
C GLN A 7 19.58 14.30 26.46
N LYS A 8 18.55 13.55 26.89
CA LYS A 8 18.21 12.25 26.32
C LYS A 8 18.44 12.38 24.81
N LYS A 9 19.25 11.51 24.22
CA LYS A 9 19.46 11.48 22.77
C LYS A 9 18.09 11.61 22.11
N ASP A 10 17.80 12.74 21.49
CA ASP A 10 16.68 12.88 20.57
C ASP A 10 17.06 12.00 19.37
N THR A 11 16.73 10.71 19.47
CA THR A 11 17.15 9.59 18.61
C THR A 11 16.44 9.59 17.25
N GLN A 12 15.99 10.75 16.78
CA GLN A 12 15.31 10.89 15.50
C GLN A 12 16.14 11.83 14.63
N ASN A 13 16.61 11.32 13.49
CA ASN A 13 17.23 12.14 12.46
C ASN A 13 16.20 13.18 11.98
N TYR A 14 16.22 14.36 12.58
CA TYR A 14 15.25 15.43 12.34
C TYR A 14 15.21 15.83 10.86
N GLU A 15 16.36 15.86 10.20
CA GLU A 15 16.48 16.13 8.76
C GLU A 15 15.76 15.07 7.92
N LEU A 16 15.96 13.79 8.24
CA LEU A 16 15.30 12.68 7.55
C LEU A 16 13.77 12.72 7.77
N LEU A 17 13.34 13.01 8.99
CA LEU A 17 11.91 13.14 9.30
C LEU A 17 11.29 14.33 8.55
N ALA A 18 12.00 15.45 8.45
CA ALA A 18 11.54 16.63 7.71
C ALA A 18 11.40 16.32 6.21
N GLU A 19 12.37 15.62 5.62
CA GLU A 19 12.33 15.16 4.23
C GLU A 19 11.13 14.22 3.97
N LEU A 20 10.94 13.21 4.82
CA LEU A 20 9.83 12.26 4.71
C LEU A 20 8.46 12.94 4.83
N ASN A 21 8.34 13.90 5.75
CA ASN A 21 7.11 14.68 5.92
C ASN A 21 6.87 15.61 4.73
N TYR A 22 7.91 16.18 4.13
CA TYR A 22 7.78 16.97 2.91
C TYR A 22 7.24 16.12 1.76
N HIS A 23 7.82 14.93 1.52
CA HIS A 23 7.31 13.98 0.52
C HIS A 23 5.85 13.60 0.78
N TYR A 24 5.50 13.33 2.04
CA TYR A 24 4.15 12.93 2.43
C TYR A 24 3.12 14.05 2.23
N GLN A 25 3.41 15.26 2.71
CA GLN A 25 2.50 16.42 2.56
C GLN A 25 2.27 16.76 1.09
N PHE A 26 3.34 16.82 0.30
CA PHE A 26 3.24 17.11 -1.13
C PHE A 26 2.41 16.06 -1.88
N SER A 27 2.57 14.79 -1.50
CA SER A 27 1.80 13.69 -2.10
C SER A 27 0.33 13.71 -1.69
N GLN A 28 0.05 14.12 -0.46
CA GLN A 28 -1.32 14.29 0.02
C GLN A 28 -2.06 15.38 -0.78
N ASP A 29 -1.39 16.50 -1.05
CA ASP A 29 -1.95 17.57 -1.88
C ASP A 29 -2.24 17.11 -3.32
N ASP A 30 -1.38 16.29 -3.92
CA ASP A 30 -1.63 15.71 -5.26
C ASP A 30 -2.80 14.72 -5.25
N MET A 31 -2.86 13.85 -4.22
CA MET A 31 -3.98 12.92 -4.03
C MET A 31 -5.31 13.68 -3.93
N ASP A 32 -5.38 14.75 -3.13
CA ASP A 32 -6.59 15.57 -2.98
C ASP A 32 -6.98 16.26 -4.29
N LYS A 33 -6.01 16.74 -5.08
CA LYS A 33 -6.27 17.27 -6.42
C LYS A 33 -6.81 16.21 -7.38
N ARG A 34 -6.23 15.00 -7.41
CA ARG A 34 -6.72 13.88 -8.25
C ARG A 34 -8.11 13.41 -7.86
N LYS A 35 -8.41 13.50 -6.57
CA LYS A 35 -9.71 13.16 -6.00
C LYS A 35 -10.80 14.16 -6.40
N LEU A 36 -10.56 15.46 -6.16
CA LEU A 36 -11.58 16.51 -6.23
C LEU A 36 -11.74 17.17 -7.61
N ARG A 37 -10.77 17.03 -8.52
CA ARG A 37 -10.87 17.62 -9.86
C ARG A 37 -12.11 17.10 -10.61
N LYS A 38 -12.59 17.88 -11.58
CA LYS A 38 -13.61 17.42 -12.55
C LYS A 38 -13.09 16.19 -13.28
N ASN A 39 -13.88 15.12 -13.34
CA ASN A 39 -13.46 13.80 -13.85
C ASN A 39 -12.31 13.18 -13.01
N GLY A 40 -12.25 13.52 -11.74
CA GLY A 40 -11.34 12.93 -10.76
C GLY A 40 -11.77 11.54 -10.31
N TRP A 41 -11.07 11.01 -9.32
CA TRP A 41 -11.38 9.69 -8.76
C TRP A 41 -12.78 9.61 -8.14
N ASP A 42 -13.27 10.71 -7.59
CA ASP A 42 -14.60 10.73 -6.96
C ASP A 42 -15.74 10.68 -7.99
N ASP A 43 -15.59 11.41 -9.10
CA ASP A 43 -16.57 11.41 -10.19
C ASP A 43 -16.57 10.07 -10.95
N THR A 44 -15.40 9.52 -11.22
CA THR A 44 -15.26 8.20 -11.88
C THR A 44 -15.86 7.09 -11.03
N LEU A 45 -15.71 7.13 -9.70
CA LEU A 45 -16.35 6.17 -8.80
C LEU A 45 -17.87 6.35 -8.74
N LYS A 46 -18.38 7.59 -8.68
CA LYS A 46 -19.83 7.83 -8.75
C LYS A 46 -20.42 7.28 -10.05
N ALA A 47 -19.74 7.51 -11.17
CA ALA A 47 -20.11 6.97 -12.48
C ALA A 47 -20.07 5.43 -12.50
N TYR A 48 -19.03 4.82 -11.93
CA TYR A 48 -18.91 3.37 -11.79
C TYR A 48 -20.09 2.76 -10.99
N PHE A 49 -20.54 3.41 -9.92
CA PHE A 49 -21.70 2.97 -9.14
C PHE A 49 -23.05 3.43 -9.71
N GLY A 50 -23.08 4.15 -10.83
CA GLY A 50 -24.30 4.66 -11.43
C GLY A 50 -25.03 5.70 -10.58
N LYS A 51 -24.32 6.44 -9.70
CA LYS A 51 -24.95 7.45 -8.85
C LYS A 51 -25.37 8.65 -9.69
N LEU A 52 -26.67 8.93 -9.71
CA LEU A 52 -27.21 10.13 -10.32
C LEU A 52 -26.81 11.37 -9.52
N PRO A 53 -26.64 12.53 -10.19
CA PRO A 53 -26.34 13.78 -9.51
C PRO A 53 -27.54 14.26 -8.69
N ASN A 54 -27.30 15.00 -7.62
CA ASN A 54 -28.36 15.46 -6.71
C ASN A 54 -29.37 16.41 -7.38
N ASN A 55 -29.00 17.03 -8.50
CA ASN A 55 -29.87 17.92 -9.28
C ASN A 55 -30.72 17.18 -10.32
N TRP A 56 -30.81 15.86 -10.25
CA TRP A 56 -31.64 15.07 -11.17
C TRP A 56 -33.12 15.45 -11.02
N PRO A 57 -33.80 15.87 -12.10
CA PRO A 57 -35.12 16.52 -12.02
C PRO A 57 -36.28 15.55 -11.76
N TYR A 58 -36.06 14.24 -11.90
CA TYR A 58 -37.10 13.22 -11.76
C TYR A 58 -37.05 12.54 -10.40
N GLN A 59 -38.22 12.27 -9.81
CA GLN A 59 -38.36 11.51 -8.57
C GLN A 59 -37.93 10.04 -8.72
N THR A 60 -38.04 9.49 -9.93
CA THR A 60 -37.61 8.13 -10.25
C THR A 60 -36.09 8.07 -10.44
N GLN A 61 -35.42 7.42 -9.50
CA GLN A 61 -33.98 7.16 -9.54
C GLN A 61 -33.73 5.76 -10.11
N VAL A 62 -33.85 5.60 -11.43
CA VAL A 62 -33.40 4.38 -12.11
C VAL A 62 -31.93 4.53 -12.44
N THR A 63 -31.08 3.64 -11.91
CA THR A 63 -29.64 3.64 -12.17
C THR A 63 -29.31 2.56 -13.18
N ASP A 64 -28.62 2.91 -14.26
CA ASP A 64 -28.11 1.96 -15.25
C ASP A 64 -26.57 1.88 -15.13
N PRO A 65 -26.01 0.80 -14.56
CA PRO A 65 -24.60 0.68 -14.28
C PRO A 65 -23.80 0.18 -15.52
N VAL A 66 -23.97 0.81 -16.69
CA VAL A 66 -23.31 0.42 -17.95
C VAL A 66 -21.79 0.32 -17.80
N ILE A 67 -21.16 1.29 -17.12
CA ILE A 67 -19.71 1.33 -16.92
C ILE A 67 -19.24 0.13 -16.10
N ARG A 68 -19.97 -0.21 -15.04
CA ARG A 68 -19.64 -1.35 -14.18
C ARG A 68 -19.78 -2.66 -14.93
N THR A 69 -20.88 -2.85 -15.65
CA THR A 69 -21.09 -4.06 -16.46
C THR A 69 -19.99 -4.21 -17.51
N ALA A 70 -19.68 -3.13 -18.24
CA ALA A 70 -18.62 -3.14 -19.25
C ALA A 70 -17.23 -3.48 -18.67
N ILE A 71 -16.90 -2.96 -17.49
CA ILE A 71 -15.64 -3.28 -16.81
C ILE A 71 -15.65 -4.75 -16.39
N LEU A 72 -16.67 -5.22 -15.68
CA LEU A 72 -16.74 -6.60 -15.18
C LEU A 72 -16.74 -7.64 -16.31
N GLU A 73 -17.43 -7.38 -17.42
CA GLU A 73 -17.40 -8.24 -18.59
C GLU A 73 -16.02 -8.29 -19.26
N LYS A 74 -15.33 -7.15 -19.38
CA LYS A 74 -13.96 -7.14 -19.91
C LYS A 74 -12.98 -7.87 -18.99
N THR A 75 -13.07 -7.63 -17.69
CA THR A 75 -12.22 -8.27 -16.68
C THR A 75 -12.43 -9.79 -16.69
N SER A 76 -13.69 -10.26 -16.70
CA SER A 76 -13.99 -11.70 -16.74
C SER A 76 -13.52 -12.38 -18.04
N ARG A 77 -13.61 -11.70 -19.20
CA ARG A 77 -13.06 -12.21 -20.46
C ARG A 77 -11.54 -12.28 -20.47
N MET A 78 -10.88 -11.33 -19.81
CA MET A 78 -9.41 -11.26 -19.78
C MET A 78 -8.82 -12.28 -18.78
N PHE A 79 -9.50 -12.52 -17.67
CA PHE A 79 -9.05 -13.46 -16.62
C PHE A 79 -9.94 -14.72 -16.57
N ALA A 80 -9.85 -15.54 -17.62
CA ALA A 80 -10.45 -16.87 -17.62
C ALA A 80 -9.53 -17.95 -17.00
N GLY A 81 -8.27 -17.61 -16.70
CA GLY A 81 -7.30 -18.55 -16.16
C GLY A 81 -6.05 -17.88 -15.56
N LYS A 82 -5.19 -18.69 -14.97
CA LYS A 82 -3.91 -18.27 -14.41
C LYS A 82 -3.04 -17.63 -15.49
N LEU A 83 -2.54 -16.42 -15.23
CA LEU A 83 -1.53 -15.80 -16.08
C LEU A 83 -0.23 -16.60 -15.94
N ARG A 84 0.29 -17.09 -17.07
CA ARG A 84 1.54 -17.85 -17.12
C ARG A 84 2.59 -17.01 -17.83
N GLY A 85 3.67 -16.71 -17.12
CA GLY A 85 4.91 -16.23 -17.73
C GLY A 85 5.84 -17.41 -17.97
N THR A 86 6.54 -17.42 -19.10
CA THR A 86 7.60 -18.40 -19.38
C THR A 86 8.93 -17.68 -19.53
N VAL A 87 9.88 -18.00 -18.68
CA VAL A 87 11.29 -17.67 -18.87
C VAL A 87 11.83 -18.52 -20.00
N VAL A 88 12.34 -17.85 -21.03
CA VAL A 88 12.95 -18.48 -22.21
C VAL A 88 14.47 -18.36 -22.08
N PRO A 89 15.22 -19.46 -22.23
CA PRO A 89 16.67 -19.43 -22.17
C PRO A 89 17.23 -18.62 -23.35
N ARG A 90 18.25 -17.81 -23.11
CA ARG A 90 18.97 -17.10 -24.18
C ARG A 90 20.01 -17.98 -24.86
N GLU A 91 20.59 -18.93 -24.11
CA GLU A 91 21.60 -19.87 -24.58
C GLU A 91 21.18 -21.32 -24.28
N GLY A 92 21.67 -22.28 -25.07
CA GLY A 92 21.30 -23.69 -24.93
C GLY A 92 21.67 -24.31 -23.57
N ALA A 93 22.73 -23.81 -22.93
CA ALA A 93 23.17 -24.25 -21.61
C ALA A 93 22.16 -23.87 -20.49
N ASP A 94 21.39 -22.80 -20.68
CA ASP A 94 20.43 -22.31 -19.69
C ASP A 94 19.06 -22.98 -19.75
N ALA A 95 18.87 -23.95 -20.66
CA ALA A 95 17.58 -24.60 -20.87
C ALA A 95 17.05 -25.29 -19.60
N VAL A 96 17.93 -25.89 -18.79
CA VAL A 96 17.56 -26.51 -17.52
C VAL A 96 17.23 -25.45 -16.47
N SER A 97 18.03 -24.39 -16.38
CA SER A 97 17.80 -23.28 -15.45
C SER A 97 16.46 -22.61 -15.71
N ALA A 98 16.13 -22.35 -16.97
CA ALA A 98 14.84 -21.76 -17.37
C ALA A 98 13.65 -22.64 -16.95
N ARG A 99 13.75 -23.97 -17.08
CA ARG A 99 12.70 -24.90 -16.62
C ARG A 99 12.52 -24.85 -15.10
N ILE A 100 13.62 -24.82 -14.34
CA ILE A 100 13.58 -24.72 -12.88
C ILE A 100 12.93 -23.39 -12.47
N GLN A 101 13.34 -22.27 -13.08
CA GLN A 101 12.77 -20.96 -12.79
C GLN A 101 11.27 -20.89 -13.11
N ASN A 102 10.83 -21.51 -14.21
CA ASN A 102 9.40 -21.59 -14.54
C ASN A 102 8.61 -22.37 -13.49
N ALA A 103 9.13 -23.48 -12.98
CA ALA A 103 8.49 -24.24 -11.91
C ALA A 103 8.42 -23.45 -10.61
N ILE A 104 9.50 -22.72 -10.26
CA ILE A 104 9.53 -21.84 -9.08
C ILE A 104 8.50 -20.71 -9.21
N LEU A 105 8.41 -20.05 -10.37
CA LEU A 105 7.44 -18.98 -10.61
C LEU A 105 6.00 -19.49 -10.52
N ASP A 106 5.72 -20.67 -11.05
CA ASP A 106 4.39 -21.29 -11.00
C ASP A 106 3.99 -21.59 -9.55
N PHE A 107 4.92 -22.15 -8.76
CA PHE A 107 4.74 -22.40 -7.33
C PHE A 107 4.52 -21.10 -6.53
N GLN A 108 5.37 -20.11 -6.75
CA GLN A 108 5.31 -18.80 -6.10
C GLN A 108 3.97 -18.10 -6.33
N TRP A 109 3.45 -18.18 -7.55
CA TRP A 109 2.14 -17.64 -7.89
C TRP A 109 1.00 -18.28 -7.09
N ASP A 110 1.04 -19.60 -6.92
CA ASP A 110 -0.01 -20.32 -6.20
C ASP A 110 0.13 -20.15 -4.69
N TYR A 111 1.34 -19.86 -4.20
CA TYR A 111 1.62 -19.62 -2.79
C TYR A 111 1.12 -18.25 -2.30
N ALA A 112 1.13 -17.23 -3.18
CA ALA A 112 0.77 -15.85 -2.88
C ALA A 112 -0.74 -15.67 -2.56
N THR A 113 -1.15 -16.13 -1.38
CA THR A 113 -2.55 -16.28 -0.95
C THR A 113 -2.98 -15.27 0.11
N GLU A 114 -2.08 -14.41 0.60
CA GLU A 114 -2.43 -13.42 1.63
C GLU A 114 -3.47 -12.42 1.09
N GLY A 115 -4.68 -12.41 1.67
CA GLY A 115 -5.75 -11.50 1.25
C GLY A 115 -6.50 -11.92 -0.03
N GLY A 116 -6.31 -13.15 -0.49
CA GLY A 116 -7.01 -13.73 -1.65
C GLY A 116 -6.06 -14.48 -2.57
N SER A 117 -6.61 -15.23 -3.52
CA SER A 117 -5.81 -15.87 -4.56
C SER A 117 -5.13 -14.83 -5.45
N MET A 118 -3.98 -15.18 -6.03
CA MET A 118 -3.26 -14.28 -6.94
C MET A 118 -4.13 -13.83 -8.14
N LEU A 119 -5.06 -14.68 -8.59
CA LEU A 119 -6.00 -14.33 -9.65
C LEU A 119 -6.99 -13.23 -9.20
N GLU A 120 -7.54 -13.33 -7.99
CA GLU A 120 -8.42 -12.29 -7.42
C GLU A 120 -7.68 -10.96 -7.25
N LYS A 121 -6.42 -11.01 -6.80
CA LYS A 121 -5.56 -9.83 -6.66
C LYS A 121 -5.38 -9.12 -8.01
N ILE A 122 -5.11 -9.86 -9.07
CA ILE A 122 -4.89 -9.23 -10.39
C ILE A 122 -6.19 -8.72 -10.98
N ILE A 123 -7.31 -9.42 -10.79
CA ILE A 123 -8.64 -8.92 -11.13
C ILE A 123 -8.91 -7.59 -10.42
N LEU A 124 -8.60 -7.50 -9.13
CA LEU A 124 -8.73 -6.28 -8.36
C LEU A 124 -7.84 -5.16 -8.91
N SER A 125 -6.59 -5.50 -9.28
CA SER A 125 -5.67 -4.55 -9.92
C SER A 125 -6.18 -4.05 -11.27
N ASP A 126 -6.75 -4.91 -12.13
CA ASP A 126 -7.34 -4.51 -13.41
C ASP A 126 -8.53 -3.57 -13.22
N ILE A 127 -9.45 -3.89 -12.31
CA ILE A 127 -10.61 -3.04 -12.00
C ILE A 127 -10.14 -1.67 -11.51
N GLN A 128 -9.16 -1.64 -10.60
CA GLN A 128 -8.57 -0.38 -10.13
C GLN A 128 -7.92 0.40 -11.28
N THR A 129 -7.14 -0.24 -12.15
CA THR A 129 -6.49 0.43 -13.29
C THR A 129 -7.53 1.02 -14.25
N ARG A 130 -8.66 0.35 -14.49
CA ARG A 130 -9.72 0.88 -15.36
C ARG A 130 -10.47 2.05 -14.74
N ILE A 131 -10.65 2.07 -13.42
CA ILE A 131 -11.36 3.15 -12.71
C ILE A 131 -10.44 4.36 -12.50
N PHE A 132 -9.22 4.15 -12.00
CA PHE A 132 -8.31 5.21 -11.56
C PHE A 132 -7.18 5.53 -12.55
N GLY A 133 -7.03 4.75 -13.62
CA GLY A 133 -6.01 4.88 -14.65
C GLY A 133 -4.70 4.12 -14.38
N ALA A 134 -4.48 3.70 -13.13
CA ALA A 134 -3.34 2.88 -12.71
C ALA A 134 -3.77 1.97 -11.55
N SER A 135 -2.99 0.94 -11.24
CA SER A 135 -3.07 0.18 -9.99
C SER A 135 -1.66 -0.12 -9.53
N PHE A 136 -1.47 -0.22 -8.23
CA PHE A 136 -0.18 -0.46 -7.62
C PHE A 136 -0.21 -1.77 -6.82
N GLY A 137 0.89 -2.50 -6.85
CA GLY A 137 1.07 -3.70 -6.05
C GLY A 137 2.43 -3.71 -5.36
N LEU A 138 2.47 -4.23 -4.15
CA LEU A 138 3.69 -4.48 -3.39
C LEU A 138 4.09 -5.94 -3.60
N CYS A 139 5.29 -6.16 -4.13
CA CYS A 139 5.90 -7.48 -4.24
C CYS A 139 6.96 -7.60 -3.15
N TYR A 140 6.67 -8.37 -2.09
CA TYR A 140 7.63 -8.55 -1.00
C TYR A 140 8.05 -10.00 -0.81
N TRP A 141 9.26 -10.18 -0.28
CA TRP A 141 9.69 -11.49 0.21
C TRP A 141 9.03 -11.75 1.55
N ASP A 142 8.35 -12.88 1.64
CA ASP A 142 7.76 -13.41 2.85
C ASP A 142 8.65 -14.55 3.35
N ILE A 143 9.20 -14.38 4.55
CA ILE A 143 10.12 -15.34 5.17
C ILE A 143 9.35 -15.97 6.33
N LYS A 144 8.83 -17.18 6.12
CA LYS A 144 8.14 -17.93 7.17
C LYS A 144 9.07 -18.97 7.77
N LYS A 145 8.99 -19.14 9.09
CA LYS A 145 9.62 -20.27 9.77
C LYS A 145 8.66 -21.46 9.66
N THR A 146 9.11 -22.54 9.03
CA THR A 146 8.37 -23.81 9.05
C THR A 146 8.42 -24.42 10.45
N GLN A 147 7.46 -25.28 10.79
CA GLN A 147 7.40 -25.97 12.09
C GLN A 147 8.69 -26.76 12.42
N GLY A 148 9.51 -27.10 11.42
CA GLY A 148 10.82 -27.75 11.59
C GLY A 148 12.01 -26.79 11.83
N GLY A 149 11.78 -25.49 11.95
CA GLY A 149 12.84 -24.49 12.17
C GLY A 149 13.57 -24.03 10.90
N GLU A 150 13.31 -24.65 9.75
CA GLU A 150 13.81 -24.19 8.45
C GLU A 150 13.06 -22.93 8.01
N THR A 151 13.82 -21.95 7.50
CA THR A 151 13.27 -20.72 6.91
C THR A 151 12.83 -20.99 5.48
N PHE A 152 11.53 -20.87 5.24
CA PHE A 152 10.95 -20.93 3.91
C PHE A 152 10.81 -19.51 3.36
N GLU A 153 11.58 -19.21 2.32
CA GLU A 153 11.55 -17.93 1.62
C GLU A 153 10.67 -18.03 0.38
N THR A 154 9.66 -17.19 0.30
CA THR A 154 8.78 -17.08 -0.86
C THR A 154 8.45 -15.62 -1.12
N ASN A 155 7.75 -15.34 -2.21
CA ASN A 155 7.21 -14.02 -2.48
C ASN A 155 5.71 -13.98 -2.14
N GLU A 156 5.26 -12.78 -1.82
CA GLU A 156 3.86 -12.44 -1.65
C GLU A 156 3.56 -11.17 -2.45
N PHE A 157 2.29 -11.06 -2.87
CA PHE A 157 1.81 -9.93 -3.64
C PHE A 157 0.61 -9.32 -2.94
N LYS A 158 0.70 -8.02 -2.67
CA LYS A 158 -0.39 -7.24 -2.07
C LYS A 158 -0.79 -6.11 -3.00
N VAL A 159 -2.04 -6.07 -3.41
CA VAL A 159 -2.57 -4.93 -4.17
C VAL A 159 -2.81 -3.78 -3.21
N LEU A 160 -2.32 -2.61 -3.57
CA LEU A 160 -2.42 -1.40 -2.78
C LEU A 160 -3.60 -0.56 -3.27
N ASP A 161 -4.23 0.20 -2.36
CA ASP A 161 -5.20 1.22 -2.78
C ASP A 161 -4.42 2.38 -3.42
N ASN A 162 -4.83 2.80 -4.61
CA ASN A 162 -4.28 3.96 -5.31
C ASN A 162 -4.22 5.24 -4.47
N ARG A 163 -5.11 5.38 -3.48
CA ARG A 163 -5.15 6.53 -2.57
C ARG A 163 -4.08 6.48 -1.49
N ASP A 164 -3.54 5.29 -1.24
CA ASP A 164 -2.55 5.02 -0.20
C ASP A 164 -1.15 4.83 -0.80
N VAL A 165 -0.98 5.03 -2.12
CA VAL A 165 0.33 5.01 -2.79
C VAL A 165 0.68 6.38 -3.32
N PHE A 166 1.86 6.84 -2.94
CA PHE A 166 2.43 8.10 -3.35
C PHE A 166 3.73 7.85 -4.10
N VAL A 167 3.83 8.41 -5.30
CA VAL A 167 4.97 8.23 -6.18
C VAL A 167 5.66 9.57 -6.37
N ASP A 168 6.99 9.55 -6.46
CA ASP A 168 7.79 10.72 -6.82
C ASP A 168 7.21 11.43 -8.07
N TYR A 169 6.84 12.70 -7.88
CA TYR A 169 6.22 13.54 -8.91
C TYR A 169 7.14 13.80 -10.11
N GLN A 170 8.45 13.72 -9.93
CA GLN A 170 9.41 13.88 -11.02
C GLN A 170 9.45 12.64 -11.95
N SER A 171 8.83 11.54 -11.53
CA SER A 171 8.85 10.28 -12.27
C SER A 171 7.56 10.03 -13.05
N ASN A 172 7.70 9.72 -14.34
CA ASN A 172 6.59 9.32 -15.19
C ASN A 172 6.14 7.86 -14.98
N HIS A 173 7.01 7.06 -14.35
CA HIS A 173 6.82 5.62 -14.16
C HIS A 173 7.54 5.18 -12.89
N ILE A 174 7.01 4.18 -12.18
CA ILE A 174 7.53 3.67 -10.90
C ILE A 174 9.01 3.25 -10.97
N ARG A 175 9.44 2.75 -12.14
CA ARG A 175 10.84 2.36 -12.42
C ARG A 175 11.82 3.53 -12.35
N ASN A 176 11.36 4.73 -12.68
CA ASN A 176 12.16 5.96 -12.69
C ASN A 176 11.97 6.78 -11.42
N ALA A 177 11.12 6.32 -10.49
CA ALA A 177 10.91 6.99 -9.22
C ALA A 177 12.15 6.85 -8.33
N ASN A 178 12.52 7.94 -7.65
CA ASN A 178 13.57 7.90 -6.63
C ASN A 178 13.03 7.28 -5.35
N TRP A 179 11.75 7.54 -5.05
CA TRP A 179 11.05 7.04 -3.87
C TRP A 179 9.58 6.77 -4.17
N VAL A 180 8.99 5.86 -3.39
CA VAL A 180 7.56 5.57 -3.38
C VAL A 180 7.13 5.40 -1.93
N GLN A 181 6.14 6.16 -1.47
CA GLN A 181 5.55 6.00 -0.15
C GLN A 181 4.27 5.18 -0.23
N VAL A 182 4.13 4.20 0.67
CA VAL A 182 2.92 3.40 0.84
C VAL A 182 2.39 3.62 2.24
N ARG A 183 1.12 4.02 2.32
CA ARG A 183 0.41 4.23 3.58
C ARG A 183 -0.35 2.98 3.98
N GLU A 184 -0.25 2.62 5.25
CA GLU A 184 -0.97 1.51 5.85
C GLU A 184 -1.57 1.92 7.19
N TRP A 185 -2.71 1.32 7.53
CA TRP A 185 -3.38 1.51 8.81
C TRP A 185 -3.23 0.22 9.60
N VAL A 186 -2.46 0.27 10.68
CA VAL A 186 -2.11 -0.92 11.49
C VAL A 186 -2.46 -0.65 12.94
N THR A 187 -2.91 -1.67 13.65
CA THR A 187 -3.15 -1.55 15.10
C THR A 187 -1.82 -1.62 15.87
N PHE A 188 -1.76 -0.97 17.02
CA PHE A 188 -0.55 -1.01 17.84
C PHE A 188 -0.15 -2.44 18.26
N GLN A 189 -1.13 -3.29 18.56
CA GLN A 189 -0.88 -4.69 18.91
C GLN A 189 -0.22 -5.46 17.77
N GLN A 190 -0.70 -5.29 16.52
CA GLN A 190 -0.08 -5.93 15.35
C GLN A 190 1.37 -5.49 15.15
N LEU A 191 1.73 -4.25 15.54
CA LEU A 191 3.11 -3.79 15.50
C LEU A 191 3.97 -4.45 16.58
N LYS A 192 3.43 -4.62 17.78
CA LYS A 192 4.09 -5.37 18.87
C LYS A 192 4.29 -6.83 18.50
N GLU A 193 3.25 -7.51 18.02
CA GLU A 193 3.33 -8.91 17.60
C GLU A 193 4.36 -9.12 16.48
N LYS A 194 4.42 -8.21 15.50
CA LYS A 194 5.45 -8.24 14.45
C LYS A 194 6.87 -8.05 14.98
N ASN A 195 7.03 -7.34 16.10
CA ASN A 195 8.33 -7.13 16.75
C ASN A 195 8.73 -8.31 17.63
N ASP A 196 7.75 -8.95 18.29
CA ASP A 196 7.95 -10.07 19.22
C ASP A 196 8.15 -11.42 18.50
N GLY A 197 7.62 -11.56 17.27
CA GLY A 197 7.71 -12.78 16.46
C GLY A 197 9.10 -13.12 15.89
N GLY A 198 10.16 -12.36 16.20
CA GLY A 198 11.49 -12.56 15.63
C GLY A 198 12.55 -11.54 16.07
N GLN A 199 13.42 -11.14 15.13
CA GLN A 199 14.34 -10.02 15.36
C GLN A 199 13.53 -8.72 15.39
N PRO A 200 13.82 -7.79 16.31
CA PRO A 200 13.06 -6.56 16.44
C PRO A 200 13.17 -5.74 15.15
N ILE A 201 12.05 -5.64 14.43
CA ILE A 201 11.93 -4.94 13.14
C ILE A 201 11.88 -3.43 13.36
N TYR A 202 11.34 -3.00 14.51
CA TYR A 202 11.07 -1.60 14.80
C TYR A 202 11.90 -1.11 16.00
N GLN A 203 12.61 0.00 15.82
CA GLN A 203 13.58 0.51 16.80
C GLN A 203 12.96 1.47 17.84
N ASN A 204 11.79 2.04 17.56
CA ASN A 204 11.20 3.14 18.35
C ASN A 204 9.73 2.89 18.77
N LEU A 205 9.35 1.65 19.07
CA LEU A 205 7.98 1.33 19.50
C LEU A 205 7.63 1.95 20.87
N ASP A 206 8.59 2.00 21.80
CA ASP A 206 8.35 2.55 23.15
C ASP A 206 7.99 4.04 23.11
N LEU A 207 8.64 4.80 22.23
CA LEU A 207 8.35 6.22 22.00
C LEU A 207 6.98 6.43 21.36
N LEU A 208 6.55 5.49 20.53
CA LEU A 208 5.24 5.53 19.92
C LEU A 208 4.15 5.15 20.95
N GLU A 209 4.43 4.20 21.84
CA GLU A 209 3.54 3.85 22.96
C GLU A 209 3.36 5.02 23.93
N SER A 210 4.44 5.68 24.32
CA SER A 210 4.35 6.86 25.21
C SER A 210 3.54 7.98 24.58
N LYS A 211 3.70 8.21 23.27
CA LYS A 211 2.93 9.19 22.49
C LYS A 211 1.49 8.75 22.16
N LEU A 212 1.10 7.51 22.45
CA LEU A 212 -0.29 7.05 22.34
C LEU A 212 -1.02 7.19 23.67
N LEU A 213 -0.30 7.04 24.78
CA LEU A 213 -0.83 7.15 26.14
C LEU A 213 -0.90 8.60 26.63
N ASP A 214 -0.12 9.51 26.04
CA ASP A 214 -0.20 10.94 26.34
C ASP A 214 -1.56 11.52 25.89
N ASN A 215 -2.31 12.09 26.84
CA ASN A 215 -3.61 12.71 26.59
C ASN A 215 -3.53 14.01 25.75
N ASP A 216 -2.33 14.58 25.60
CA ASP A 216 -2.06 15.80 24.82
C ASP A 216 -1.73 15.49 23.35
N THR A 217 -1.47 14.22 23.02
CA THR A 217 -1.26 13.75 21.65
C THR A 217 -2.58 13.36 20.99
N PRO A 218 -2.73 13.62 19.69
CA PRO A 218 -4.05 13.65 19.10
C PRO A 218 -4.59 12.22 18.89
N ALA A 219 -5.81 12.00 19.41
CA ALA A 219 -6.58 10.74 19.54
C ALA A 219 -6.39 9.66 18.44
N PRO A 220 -6.65 8.36 18.77
CA PRO A 220 -6.54 7.22 17.85
C PRO A 220 -7.10 7.52 16.47
N GLN A 221 -6.34 7.15 15.44
CA GLN A 221 -6.63 7.65 14.11
C GLN A 221 -7.77 6.86 13.47
N ARG A 222 -8.82 7.55 13.03
CA ARG A 222 -9.79 7.01 12.09
C ARG A 222 -9.27 7.24 10.67
N ARG A 223 -9.33 6.21 9.82
CA ARG A 223 -9.09 6.36 8.37
C ARG A 223 -10.02 7.42 7.76
N ASP A 224 -11.24 7.51 8.28
CA ASP A 224 -12.26 8.50 7.91
C ASP A 224 -11.86 9.96 8.14
N ASN A 225 -10.97 10.25 9.10
CA ASN A 225 -10.53 11.62 9.35
C ASN A 225 -9.64 12.15 8.23
N ARG A 226 -9.04 11.26 7.42
CA ARG A 226 -8.18 11.64 6.28
C ARG A 226 -8.95 11.65 4.97
N TYR A 227 -9.72 10.59 4.72
CA TYR A 227 -10.62 10.57 3.57
C TYR A 227 -11.87 9.76 3.88
N THR A 228 -13.03 10.31 3.53
CA THR A 228 -14.26 9.55 3.50
C THR A 228 -14.32 8.71 2.23
N SER A 229 -14.53 7.40 2.38
CA SER A 229 -14.70 6.54 1.21
C SER A 229 -16.05 6.83 0.55
N ILE A 230 -16.00 7.33 -0.69
CA ILE A 230 -17.22 7.55 -1.49
C ILE A 230 -18.06 6.29 -1.63
N VAL A 231 -17.44 5.11 -1.71
CA VAL A 231 -18.18 3.83 -1.79
C VAL A 231 -19.00 3.59 -0.52
N LYS A 232 -18.48 3.98 0.64
CA LYS A 232 -19.20 3.88 1.91
C LYS A 232 -20.30 4.94 1.99
N GLN A 233 -20.02 6.18 1.60
CA GLN A 233 -21.03 7.25 1.49
C GLN A 233 -22.17 6.89 0.53
N LEU A 234 -21.86 6.24 -0.60
CA LEU A 234 -22.84 5.76 -1.58
C LEU A 234 -23.77 4.71 -0.99
N ARG A 235 -23.27 3.88 -0.07
CA ARG A 235 -24.02 2.80 0.58
C ARG A 235 -24.61 3.21 1.93
N SER A 236 -24.49 4.50 2.31
CA SER A 236 -24.86 5.01 3.64
C SER A 236 -24.23 4.20 4.78
N LEU A 237 -23.00 3.72 4.57
CA LEU A 237 -22.21 3.00 5.56
C LEU A 237 -21.18 3.93 6.18
N GLU A 238 -21.01 3.83 7.50
CA GLU A 238 -19.92 4.51 8.21
C GLU A 238 -18.67 3.62 8.20
N ASP A 239 -17.47 4.23 8.16
CA ASP A 239 -16.25 3.47 8.36
C ASP A 239 -16.09 3.14 9.86
N ARG A 240 -16.24 1.85 10.16
CA ARG A 240 -16.05 1.30 11.49
C ARG A 240 -14.56 1.11 11.86
N VAL A 241 -13.63 1.32 10.93
CA VAL A 241 -12.19 1.17 11.20
C VAL A 241 -11.71 2.31 12.10
N GLY A 242 -11.15 1.96 13.28
CA GLY A 242 -10.54 2.90 14.22
C GLY A 242 -11.44 3.40 15.37
N GLN A 243 -12.57 2.73 15.66
CA GLN A 243 -13.41 3.02 16.83
C GLN A 243 -13.02 2.22 18.09
N ASP A 244 -12.09 1.27 17.97
CA ASP A 244 -11.69 0.44 19.10
C ASP A 244 -10.68 1.19 19.99
N ILE A 245 -11.10 1.46 21.24
CA ILE A 245 -10.28 2.13 22.26
C ILE A 245 -9.16 1.19 22.75
N TYR A 246 -9.40 -0.12 22.75
CA TYR A 246 -8.44 -1.12 23.19
C TYR A 246 -7.38 -1.41 22.12
N TYR A 247 -7.72 -1.24 20.84
CA TYR A 247 -6.82 -1.45 19.70
C TYR A 247 -6.69 -0.19 18.83
N PRO A 248 -5.95 0.83 19.31
CA PRO A 248 -5.78 2.07 18.58
C PRO A 248 -5.11 1.81 17.22
N THR A 249 -5.72 2.34 16.17
CA THR A 249 -5.19 2.29 14.80
C THR A 249 -4.24 3.46 14.57
N ILE A 250 -3.09 3.16 13.97
CA ILE A 250 -2.01 4.10 13.68
C ILE A 250 -1.80 4.16 12.17
N GLU A 251 -1.64 5.36 11.64
CA GLU A 251 -1.15 5.59 10.28
C GLU A 251 0.35 5.36 10.23
N LEU A 252 0.77 4.39 9.43
CA LEU A 252 2.16 4.15 9.09
C LEU A 252 2.40 4.43 7.62
N VAL A 253 3.53 5.05 7.33
CA VAL A 253 3.98 5.31 5.96
C VAL A 253 5.34 4.66 5.81
N THR A 254 5.46 3.79 4.80
CA THR A 254 6.73 3.20 4.41
C THR A 254 7.20 3.84 3.10
N GLU A 255 8.31 4.55 3.15
CA GLU A 255 9.02 5.04 1.97
C GLU A 255 10.02 4.00 1.50
N TYR A 256 9.83 3.55 0.27
CA TYR A 256 10.75 2.68 -0.45
C TYR A 256 11.65 3.53 -1.35
N ARG A 257 12.94 3.57 -1.03
CA ARG A 257 14.00 4.08 -1.89
C ARG A 257 14.79 2.91 -2.47
N ARG A 258 15.61 3.18 -3.48
CA ARG A 258 16.50 2.16 -4.08
C ARG A 258 17.50 1.61 -3.07
N ASP A 259 18.02 2.45 -2.19
CA ASP A 259 19.06 2.14 -1.22
C ASP A 259 18.52 1.79 0.18
N ARG A 260 17.36 2.34 0.56
CA ARG A 260 16.82 2.27 1.93
C ARG A 260 15.30 2.15 1.97
N TRP A 261 14.81 1.46 2.99
CA TRP A 261 13.39 1.42 3.32
C TRP A 261 13.16 2.04 4.68
N ILE A 262 12.29 3.04 4.73
CA ILE A 262 12.06 3.83 5.92
C ILE A 262 10.59 3.77 6.28
N THR A 263 10.25 3.28 7.47
CA THR A 263 8.88 3.27 7.98
C THR A 263 8.75 4.30 9.09
N PHE A 264 7.79 5.21 8.96
CA PHE A 264 7.56 6.28 9.93
C PHE A 264 6.06 6.51 10.16
N ALA A 265 5.73 7.09 11.32
CA ALA A 265 4.39 7.48 11.70
C ALA A 265 4.28 9.02 11.59
N PRO A 266 3.69 9.58 10.52
CA PRO A 266 3.75 11.01 10.21
C PRO A 266 3.16 11.89 11.33
N ARG A 267 2.00 11.51 11.87
CA ARG A 267 1.30 12.29 12.91
C ARG A 267 2.06 12.33 14.24
N PHE A 268 2.78 11.26 14.57
CA PHE A 268 3.56 11.16 15.80
C PHE A 268 5.01 11.64 15.60
N GLY A 269 5.43 11.86 14.36
CA GLY A 269 6.80 12.23 14.00
C GLY A 269 7.82 11.18 14.41
N VAL A 270 7.47 9.88 14.37
CA VAL A 270 8.37 8.79 14.82
C VAL A 270 8.81 7.94 13.65
N ILE A 271 10.12 7.80 13.44
CA ILE A 271 10.68 6.80 12.52
C ILE A 271 10.73 5.48 13.27
N LEU A 272 10.03 4.47 12.76
CA LEU A 272 9.98 3.14 13.37
C LEU A 272 11.06 2.21 12.83
N ARG A 273 11.42 2.36 11.55
CA ARG A 273 12.40 1.50 10.88
C ARG A 273 13.19 2.30 9.85
N ASP A 274 14.50 2.12 9.83
CA ASP A 274 15.39 2.53 8.75
C ASP A 274 16.34 1.36 8.47
N ILE A 275 16.17 0.73 7.32
CA ILE A 275 16.99 -0.41 6.88
C ILE A 275 17.52 -0.17 5.48
N LYS A 276 18.70 -0.73 5.19
CA LYS A 276 19.16 -0.83 3.81
C LYS A 276 18.20 -1.70 3.01
N ASN A 277 17.98 -1.38 1.73
CA ASN A 277 17.15 -2.18 0.84
C ASN A 277 17.65 -3.64 0.89
N PRO A 278 16.81 -4.58 1.37
CA PRO A 278 17.21 -5.98 1.50
C PRO A 278 17.41 -6.65 0.14
N TYR A 279 16.90 -6.06 -0.95
CA TYR A 279 16.96 -6.69 -2.26
C TYR A 279 18.25 -6.37 -3.00
N LYS A 280 18.88 -7.41 -3.54
CA LYS A 280 20.14 -7.31 -4.28
C LYS A 280 20.03 -6.49 -5.57
N ASN A 281 18.84 -6.43 -6.17
CA ASN A 281 18.57 -5.65 -7.38
C ASN A 281 18.48 -4.13 -7.11
N MET A 282 18.39 -3.70 -5.84
CA MET A 282 18.20 -2.29 -5.46
C MET A 282 16.97 -1.63 -6.11
N GLU A 283 15.99 -2.43 -6.52
CA GLU A 283 14.74 -1.92 -7.09
C GLU A 283 13.73 -1.64 -5.98
N ILE A 284 12.81 -0.73 -6.27
CA ILE A 284 11.67 -0.45 -5.40
C ILE A 284 10.67 -1.61 -5.54
N PRO A 285 10.20 -2.21 -4.44
CA PRO A 285 9.33 -3.39 -4.44
C PRO A 285 7.87 -3.10 -4.85
N VAL A 286 7.62 -2.00 -5.57
CA VAL A 286 6.29 -1.56 -5.99
C VAL A 286 6.18 -1.69 -7.50
N VAL A 287 5.16 -2.42 -7.95
CA VAL A 287 4.81 -2.57 -9.36
C VAL A 287 3.59 -1.73 -9.69
N MET A 288 3.52 -1.24 -10.93
CA MET A 288 2.42 -0.43 -11.43
C MET A 288 1.81 -1.10 -12.66
N LEU A 289 0.50 -1.36 -12.61
CA LEU A 289 -0.30 -1.75 -13.77
C LEU A 289 -0.93 -0.50 -14.38
N ARG A 290 -0.62 -0.23 -15.65
CA ARG A 290 -1.19 0.87 -16.43
C ARG A 290 -1.56 0.38 -17.82
N TYR A 291 -2.77 0.68 -18.27
CA TYR A 291 -3.14 0.49 -19.66
C TYR A 291 -2.66 1.68 -20.48
N TYR A 292 -1.93 1.40 -21.56
CA TYR A 292 -1.59 2.41 -22.55
C TYR A 292 -2.83 2.64 -23.45
N PRO A 293 -3.27 3.90 -23.62
CA PRO A 293 -4.31 4.24 -24.57
C PRO A 293 -3.84 4.08 -26.02
#